data_AF-A0A5D6V5Z0-F1
#
_entry.id   AF-A0A5D6V5Z0-F1
#
_cell.length_a   1.000
_cell.length_b   1.000
_cell.length_c   1.000
_cell.angle_alpha   90.00
_cell.angle_beta   90.00
_cell.angle_gamma   90.00
#
_symmetry.space_group_name_H-M   'P 1'
#
loop_
_entity.id
_entity.type
_entity.pdbx_description
1 polymer ?
#
loop_
_entity_poly.entity_id
_entity_poly.type
_entity_poly.pdbx_seq_one_letter_code
_entity_poly.pdbx_strand_id
1 'polypeptide(L)'
;MLKVAGEGQQVAVQPAVLETNGENVLFEVKARVPAKHLKKGYAYGLNLRYHYDNGLREDTVGRIGFASGDYVYDEDRKDQLVATKQFNITFVPRKNPGQLMATPEARQLKPNGKRRQGKPFLIARGIVTTSRLVVRQDSLIPYLPEPPANLAGGGIRVLPFFFDTGESKIRNYLGTNVAALEEFIEANQKTELVMVVAANSPEPQETKNPRLAEQRTQALVKYFKNRLDVSSYLNSVSAVRFETKAYRNRWDLFMQKVQESALQPAQVDSIITILNESKGTFAEREQQLHRLSYFDYLEQYIYPVMRFGTVAVKYSAPQRYESEIYLLSKKIVEKQMEADALTPEELRYSATLTPLLAEKQRIYETAIATTGRWEAYHNLGVVLAARAEKEVNLRVKRAYQRRAATNFTLAAHRNPTALTFYRAATAYHRAGDKLEALQSYDYAIKLGGPRAILNQVFADKAALEIEIGQPEDALRSISFSDRSYQNTMNRALVYLLKNNPDGAAAIYQEALTLKPNDALAYYCLAIIAARQQDPATVGLHLRRAVQLDRSFAQRAVEDLEFRDLAANKAFVEALK
;
A
#
# COMPACT_ATOMS: atom_id res chain seq x y z
N MET A 1 43.96 14.40 34.58
CA MET A 1 42.98 13.33 34.27
C MET A 1 42.71 13.23 32.78
N LEU A 2 42.21 14.25 32.08
CA LEU A 2 41.92 14.14 30.64
C LEU A 2 43.12 13.86 29.72
N LYS A 3 44.28 14.47 29.99
CA LYS A 3 45.53 14.16 29.25
C LYS A 3 45.93 12.69 29.38
N VAL A 4 45.71 12.09 30.56
CA VAL A 4 45.95 10.66 30.80
C VAL A 4 44.80 9.83 30.23
N ALA A 5 43.55 10.30 30.33
CA ALA A 5 42.34 9.55 29.97
C ALA A 5 42.18 9.23 28.48
N GLY A 6 42.80 10.03 27.60
CA GLY A 6 42.85 9.74 26.15
C GLY A 6 44.02 8.84 25.74
N GLU A 7 45.05 8.66 26.57
CA GLU A 7 46.22 7.84 26.23
C GLU A 7 45.88 6.36 26.36
N GLY A 8 46.01 5.60 25.26
CA GLY A 8 45.74 4.16 25.23
C GLY A 8 44.25 3.80 25.09
N GLN A 9 43.37 4.78 24.91
CA GLN A 9 41.98 4.52 24.57
C GLN A 9 41.86 3.98 23.12
N GLN A 10 41.00 2.99 22.92
CA GLN A 10 40.62 2.50 21.58
C GLN A 10 39.10 2.54 21.43
N VAL A 11 38.60 2.98 20.30
CA VAL A 11 37.16 2.96 19.98
C VAL A 11 36.99 2.33 18.62
N ALA A 12 36.17 1.29 18.55
CA ALA A 12 35.79 0.62 17.32
C ALA A 12 34.28 0.76 17.11
N VAL A 13 33.87 0.93 15.86
CA VAL A 13 32.47 0.98 15.42
C VAL A 13 32.21 -0.26 14.58
N GLN A 14 31.07 -0.90 14.79
CA GLN A 14 30.66 -2.09 14.05
C GLN A 14 29.22 -1.92 13.52
N PRO A 15 28.99 -1.95 12.19
CA PRO A 15 30.00 -2.09 11.13
C PRO A 15 30.97 -0.90 11.06
N ALA A 16 32.18 -1.13 10.55
CA ALA A 16 33.23 -0.10 10.45
C ALA A 16 32.84 1.05 9.50
N VAL A 17 31.99 0.75 8.52
CA VAL A 17 31.33 1.72 7.67
C VAL A 17 29.86 1.71 8.06
N LEU A 18 29.33 2.87 8.46
CA LEU A 18 27.92 3.00 8.79
C LEU A 18 27.09 2.86 7.51
N GLU A 19 25.99 2.12 7.58
CA GLU A 19 25.09 1.90 6.44
C GLU A 19 23.63 2.03 6.91
N THR A 20 22.77 2.52 6.02
CA THR A 20 21.34 2.56 6.30
C THR A 20 20.75 1.15 6.33
N ASN A 21 19.90 0.89 7.31
CA ASN A 21 18.94 -0.20 7.33
C ASN A 21 17.53 0.41 7.36
N GLY A 22 16.90 0.52 6.19
CA GLY A 22 15.69 1.33 6.00
C GLY A 22 15.93 2.80 6.36
N GLU A 23 15.21 3.31 7.36
CA GLU A 23 15.35 4.68 7.88
C GLU A 23 16.32 4.81 9.07
N ASN A 24 16.92 3.71 9.50
CA ASN A 24 17.80 3.68 10.66
C ASN A 24 19.23 3.42 10.23
N VAL A 25 20.18 3.79 11.09
CA VAL A 25 21.59 3.43 10.96
C VAL A 25 21.95 2.78 12.28
N LEU A 26 21.92 1.45 12.29
CA LEU A 26 22.15 0.65 13.47
C LEU A 26 23.63 0.29 13.54
N PHE A 27 24.28 0.58 14.67
CA PHE A 27 25.68 0.23 14.87
C PHE A 27 25.99 0.04 16.34
N GLU A 28 27.05 -0.72 16.60
CA GLU A 28 27.63 -0.91 17.90
C GLU A 28 28.91 -0.10 18.02
N VAL A 29 29.17 0.45 19.20
CA VAL A 29 30.45 1.06 19.53
C VAL A 29 31.06 0.33 20.72
N LYS A 30 32.26 -0.21 20.49
CA LYS A 30 33.09 -0.88 21.50
C LYS A 30 34.23 0.07 21.86
N ALA A 31 34.25 0.51 23.12
CA ALA A 31 35.30 1.35 23.65
C ALA A 31 36.16 0.57 24.66
N ARG A 32 37.48 0.70 24.51
CA ARG A 32 38.48 0.23 25.46
C ARG A 32 39.17 1.41 26.12
N VAL A 33 39.28 1.39 27.43
CA VAL A 33 40.06 2.39 28.18
C VAL A 33 40.90 1.73 29.26
N PRO A 34 42.12 2.22 29.52
CA PRO A 34 42.93 1.75 30.63
C PRO A 34 42.22 1.87 31.97
N ALA A 35 42.26 0.81 32.79
CA ALA A 35 41.66 0.74 34.11
C ALA A 35 42.17 1.83 35.06
N LYS A 36 43.43 2.28 34.88
CA LYS A 36 44.01 3.43 35.59
C LYS A 36 43.24 4.75 35.39
N HIS A 37 42.36 4.84 34.41
CA HIS A 37 41.50 6.01 34.17
C HIS A 37 40.31 6.07 35.11
N LEU A 38 39.91 4.95 35.73
CA LEU A 38 38.91 4.94 36.78
C LEU A 38 39.54 5.32 38.11
N LYS A 39 39.19 6.52 38.59
CA LYS A 39 39.53 7.00 39.93
C LYS A 39 38.28 7.07 40.77
N LYS A 40 38.39 6.66 42.04
CA LYS A 40 37.29 6.76 43.02
C LYS A 40 36.72 8.19 43.04
N GLY A 41 35.41 8.31 42.93
CA GLY A 41 34.69 9.61 42.90
C GLY A 41 34.62 10.31 41.53
N TYR A 42 35.07 9.66 40.45
CA TYR A 42 34.98 10.17 39.08
C TYR A 42 34.29 9.14 38.16
N ALA A 43 33.59 9.64 37.15
CA ALA A 43 33.06 8.84 36.04
C ALA A 43 33.70 9.30 34.73
N TYR A 44 34.09 8.32 33.92
CA TYR A 44 34.55 8.53 32.56
C TYR A 44 33.46 8.17 31.56
N GLY A 45 33.48 8.77 30.38
CA GLY A 45 32.61 8.36 29.30
C GLY A 45 32.95 9.03 27.98
N LEU A 46 32.30 8.52 26.94
CA LEU A 46 32.43 9.00 25.57
C LEU A 46 31.08 9.48 25.10
N ASN A 47 30.97 10.78 24.85
CA ASN A 47 29.79 11.37 24.25
C ASN A 47 29.92 11.25 22.73
N LEU A 48 28.92 10.65 22.09
CA LEU A 48 28.87 10.42 20.67
C LEU A 48 27.98 11.46 20.01
N ARG A 49 28.50 12.11 18.97
CA ARG A 49 27.79 13.11 18.18
C ARG A 49 27.96 12.84 16.70
N TYR A 50 26.91 13.05 15.92
CA TYR A 50 26.97 12.94 14.47
C TYR A 50 26.93 14.33 13.85
N HIS A 51 28.02 14.73 13.21
CA HIS A 51 28.15 16.00 12.51
C HIS A 51 27.82 15.82 11.04
N TYR A 52 27.04 16.73 10.46
CA TYR A 52 26.62 16.69 9.06
C TYR A 52 26.39 18.10 8.53
N ASP A 53 25.98 18.22 7.26
CA ASP A 53 25.75 19.53 6.63
C ASP A 53 27.04 20.38 6.69
N ASN A 54 28.16 19.78 6.30
CA ASN A 54 29.51 20.35 6.39
C ASN A 54 29.91 20.84 7.80
N GLY A 55 29.39 20.18 8.84
CA GLY A 55 29.68 20.50 10.24
C GLY A 55 28.82 21.61 10.84
N LEU A 56 27.86 22.15 10.08
CA LEU A 56 26.93 23.19 10.55
C LEU A 56 25.86 22.65 11.51
N ARG A 57 25.64 21.32 11.51
CA ARG A 57 24.67 20.65 12.38
C ARG A 57 25.31 19.47 13.11
N GLU A 58 24.79 19.21 14.31
CA GLU A 58 25.14 18.05 15.10
C GLU A 58 23.90 17.43 15.75
N ASP A 59 23.86 16.10 15.78
CA ASP A 59 22.88 15.34 16.56
C ASP A 59 23.60 14.61 17.70
N THR A 60 22.99 14.61 18.89
CA THR A 60 23.47 13.79 20.00
C THR A 60 23.04 12.34 19.77
N VAL A 61 24.01 11.45 19.61
CA VAL A 61 23.76 10.01 19.37
C VAL A 61 23.60 9.26 20.69
N GLY A 62 24.44 9.58 21.68
CA GLY A 62 24.38 8.97 22.99
C GLY A 62 25.71 8.99 23.72
N ARG A 63 25.84 8.13 24.74
CA ARG A 63 27.04 8.03 25.58
C ARG A 63 27.39 6.60 25.92
N ILE A 64 28.69 6.32 25.92
CA ILE A 64 29.29 5.14 26.56
C ILE A 64 29.85 5.57 27.91
N GLY A 65 29.39 4.95 28.98
CA GLY A 65 29.86 5.20 30.34
C GLY A 65 30.93 4.19 30.75
N PHE A 66 31.85 4.62 31.61
CA PHE A 66 32.72 3.75 32.38
C PHE A 66 32.52 4.10 33.86
N ALA A 67 31.33 3.81 34.37
CA ALA A 67 31.04 3.78 35.80
C ALA A 67 30.90 2.31 36.25
N SER A 68 30.91 2.07 37.56
CA SER A 68 30.73 0.72 38.10
C SER A 68 29.43 0.10 37.56
N GLY A 69 29.53 -1.03 36.86
CA GLY A 69 28.40 -1.72 36.21
C GLY A 69 28.26 -1.48 34.70
N ASP A 70 28.96 -0.50 34.12
CA ASP A 70 28.85 -0.16 32.69
C ASP A 70 29.93 -0.83 31.80
N TYR A 71 30.87 -1.57 32.39
CA TYR A 71 32.02 -2.14 31.70
C TYR A 71 32.40 -3.52 32.26
N VAL A 72 33.18 -4.26 31.49
CA VAL A 72 33.89 -5.48 31.89
C VAL A 72 35.39 -5.29 31.76
N TYR A 73 36.19 -6.14 32.41
CA TYR A 73 37.63 -6.18 32.14
C TYR A 73 37.88 -6.92 30.82
N ASP A 74 38.83 -6.44 30.02
CA ASP A 74 39.26 -7.15 28.80
C ASP A 74 39.92 -8.48 29.22
N GLU A 75 39.49 -9.59 28.62
CA GLU A 75 39.92 -10.95 29.00
C GLU A 75 41.41 -11.16 28.72
N ASP A 76 41.92 -10.58 27.62
CA ASP A 76 43.32 -10.69 27.20
C ASP A 76 44.20 -9.62 27.85
N ARG A 77 43.62 -8.45 28.16
CA ARG A 77 44.33 -7.30 28.73
C ARG A 77 43.63 -6.78 29.98
N LYS A 78 43.88 -7.43 31.11
CA LYS A 78 43.25 -7.09 32.41
C LYS A 78 43.50 -5.65 32.90
N ASP A 79 44.44 -4.92 32.30
CA ASP A 79 44.64 -3.49 32.52
C ASP A 79 43.67 -2.59 31.73
N GLN A 80 42.80 -3.17 30.92
CA GLN A 80 41.81 -2.49 30.06
C GLN A 80 40.38 -2.81 30.49
N LEU A 81 39.53 -1.81 30.32
CA LEU A 81 38.09 -1.90 30.53
C LEU A 81 37.39 -1.81 29.19
N VAL A 82 36.41 -2.65 28.96
CA VAL A 82 35.63 -2.75 27.73
C VAL A 82 34.19 -2.38 28.04
N ALA A 83 33.66 -1.41 27.30
CA ALA A 83 32.24 -1.10 27.28
C ALA A 83 31.73 -1.16 25.84
N THR A 84 30.63 -1.85 25.65
CA THR A 84 30.00 -2.06 24.35
C THR A 84 28.56 -1.59 24.43
N LYS A 85 28.11 -0.80 23.44
CA LYS A 85 26.74 -0.31 23.40
C LYS A 85 26.24 -0.13 21.97
N GLN A 86 24.98 -0.47 21.75
CA GLN A 86 24.27 -0.26 20.49
C GLN A 86 23.67 1.14 20.41
N PHE A 87 23.69 1.71 19.21
CA PHE A 87 23.17 3.03 18.89
C PHE A 87 22.36 2.99 17.60
N ASN A 88 21.48 3.98 17.45
CA ASN A 88 20.71 4.21 16.24
C ASN A 88 20.80 5.70 15.86
N ILE A 89 20.96 5.98 14.57
CA ILE A 89 20.74 7.30 14.00
C ILE A 89 19.59 7.19 13.00
N THR A 90 18.52 7.96 13.19
CA THR A 90 17.50 8.11 12.15
C THR A 90 18.10 8.85 10.96
N PHE A 91 18.09 8.21 9.79
CA PHE A 91 18.66 8.77 8.58
C PHE A 91 17.74 9.81 7.94
N VAL A 92 18.34 10.90 7.47
CA VAL A 92 17.74 11.85 6.54
C VAL A 92 18.79 12.21 5.48
N PRO A 93 18.42 12.50 4.22
CA PRO A 93 19.39 12.67 3.13
C PRO A 93 20.54 13.64 3.44
N ARG A 94 20.25 14.78 4.08
CA ARG A 94 21.25 15.78 4.50
C ARG A 94 22.32 15.29 5.48
N LYS A 95 22.19 14.07 6.03
CA LYS A 95 23.21 13.46 6.88
C LYS A 95 24.40 12.93 6.11
N ASN A 96 24.30 12.82 4.78
CA ASN A 96 25.42 12.44 3.92
C ASN A 96 25.92 13.67 3.13
N PRO A 97 27.23 13.98 3.12
CA PRO A 97 28.28 13.40 3.95
C PRO A 97 28.19 13.84 5.42
N GLY A 98 28.70 13.00 6.32
CA GLY A 98 28.69 13.27 7.76
C GLY A 98 29.83 12.55 8.49
N GLN A 99 29.94 12.73 9.80
CA GLN A 99 31.01 12.21 10.64
C GLN A 99 30.49 11.85 12.02
N LEU A 100 30.75 10.61 12.46
CA LEU A 100 30.51 10.19 13.82
C LEU A 100 31.75 10.52 14.66
N MET A 101 31.57 11.36 15.67
CA MET A 101 32.62 11.88 16.54
C MET A 101 32.42 11.37 17.97
N ALA A 102 33.52 11.00 18.63
CA ALA A 102 33.55 10.69 20.05
C ALA A 102 34.28 11.80 20.81
N THR A 103 33.69 12.24 21.92
CA THR A 103 34.30 13.23 22.82
C THR A 103 34.48 12.62 24.21
N PRO A 104 35.73 12.41 24.65
CA PRO A 104 36.05 12.04 26.03
C PRO A 104 35.49 13.02 27.04
N GLU A 105 34.89 12.53 28.12
CA GLU A 105 34.44 13.35 29.23
C GLU A 105 34.77 12.68 30.56
N ALA A 106 35.30 13.48 31.49
CA ALA A 106 35.47 13.09 32.89
C ALA A 106 34.62 14.00 33.78
N ARG A 107 33.83 13.40 34.68
CA ARG A 107 32.95 14.10 35.62
C ARG A 107 33.23 13.64 37.06
N GLN A 108 33.20 14.58 38.00
CA GLN A 108 33.15 14.26 39.43
C GLN A 108 31.75 13.79 39.87
N LEU A 109 31.69 12.73 40.68
CA LEU A 109 30.45 12.11 41.16
C LEU A 109 29.77 12.85 42.33
N LYS A 110 30.43 13.87 42.91
CA LYS A 110 29.86 14.69 43.98
C LYS A 110 28.83 15.73 43.47
N PRO A 111 27.94 16.25 44.34
CA PRO A 111 27.08 17.39 44.01
C PRO A 111 27.91 18.57 43.48
N ASN A 112 27.43 19.23 42.41
CA ASN A 112 28.14 20.30 41.68
C ASN A 112 29.54 19.92 41.18
N GLY A 113 29.77 18.62 40.93
CA GLY A 113 31.03 18.10 40.42
C GLY A 113 31.44 18.70 39.08
N LYS A 114 32.70 19.12 38.96
CA LYS A 114 33.25 19.69 37.71
C LYS A 114 33.26 18.63 36.61
N ARG A 115 32.90 19.05 35.39
CA ARG A 115 33.05 18.27 34.16
C ARG A 115 34.19 18.82 33.34
N ARG A 116 34.91 17.95 32.65
CA ARG A 116 35.87 18.37 31.64
C ARG A 116 35.73 17.47 30.42
N GLN A 117 35.87 18.07 29.24
CA GLN A 117 35.82 17.40 27.96
C GLN A 117 37.20 17.37 27.31
N GLY A 118 37.47 16.31 26.54
CA GLY A 118 38.66 16.16 25.72
C GLY A 118 38.47 16.67 24.30
N LYS A 119 39.50 16.52 23.47
CA LYS A 119 39.41 16.83 22.05
C LYS A 119 38.52 15.78 21.36
N PRO A 120 37.50 16.19 20.57
CA PRO A 120 36.74 15.26 19.76
C PRO A 120 37.62 14.55 18.74
N PHE A 121 37.34 13.29 18.46
CA PHE A 121 38.00 12.53 17.40
C PHE A 121 36.99 11.71 16.60
N LEU A 122 37.31 11.50 15.33
CA LEU A 122 36.48 10.79 14.37
C LEU A 122 36.52 9.28 14.66
N ILE A 123 35.35 8.64 14.67
CA ILE A 123 35.21 7.18 14.85
C ILE A 123 34.53 6.48 13.68
N ALA A 124 33.74 7.19 12.86
CA ALA A 124 33.24 6.69 11.58
C ALA A 124 32.97 7.82 10.57
N ARG A 125 33.15 7.55 9.27
CA ARG A 125 32.94 8.52 8.19
C ARG A 125 31.65 8.21 7.43
N GLY A 126 30.75 9.17 7.39
CA GLY A 126 29.54 9.18 6.58
C GLY A 126 28.60 8.01 6.86
N ILE A 127 27.61 7.83 5.97
CA ILE A 127 26.64 6.73 5.99
C ILE A 127 26.45 6.26 4.55
N VAL A 128 26.69 4.98 4.28
CA VAL A 128 26.38 4.31 3.01
C VAL A 128 24.86 4.19 2.85
N THR A 129 24.35 4.49 1.66
CA THR A 129 22.90 4.58 1.39
C THR A 129 22.37 3.56 0.40
N THR A 130 23.13 2.49 0.14
CA THR A 130 22.82 1.43 -0.84
C THR A 130 21.45 0.82 -0.61
N SER A 131 21.04 0.58 0.64
CA SER A 131 19.68 0.07 0.96
C SER A 131 18.53 1.00 0.56
N ARG A 132 18.81 2.24 0.17
CA ARG A 132 17.81 3.20 -0.34
C ARG A 132 17.65 3.15 -1.86
N LEU A 133 18.34 2.24 -2.56
CA LEU A 133 18.20 2.01 -4.00
C LEU A 133 16.96 1.16 -4.35
N VAL A 134 15.97 1.09 -3.45
CA VAL A 134 14.72 0.36 -3.64
C VAL A 134 14.00 0.90 -4.86
N VAL A 135 13.59 -0.01 -5.74
CA VAL A 135 12.75 0.30 -6.89
C VAL A 135 11.29 0.19 -6.49
N ARG A 136 10.53 1.21 -6.87
CA ARG A 136 9.07 1.25 -6.76
C ARG A 136 8.48 1.54 -8.12
N GLN A 137 7.43 0.80 -8.48
CA GLN A 137 6.61 1.12 -9.63
C GLN A 137 5.45 1.98 -9.16
N ASP A 138 5.49 3.26 -9.51
CA ASP A 138 4.42 4.18 -9.15
C ASP A 138 3.14 3.88 -9.96
N SER A 139 2.24 3.11 -9.35
CA SER A 139 0.91 2.85 -9.92
C SER A 139 0.00 4.07 -9.74
N LEU A 140 -0.38 4.73 -10.83
CA LEU A 140 -1.41 5.77 -10.78
C LEU A 140 -2.73 5.12 -10.33
N ILE A 141 -3.38 5.69 -9.31
CA ILE A 141 -4.72 5.25 -8.91
C ILE A 141 -5.73 6.00 -9.80
N PRO A 142 -6.44 5.33 -10.72
CA PRO A 142 -7.34 6.01 -11.63
C PRO A 142 -8.64 6.42 -10.91
N TYR A 143 -9.33 7.41 -11.48
CA TYR A 143 -10.73 7.65 -11.15
C TYR A 143 -11.55 6.39 -11.41
N LEU A 144 -12.53 6.13 -10.56
CA LEU A 144 -13.62 5.25 -10.92
C LEU A 144 -14.44 5.93 -12.03
N PRO A 145 -14.92 5.17 -13.02
CA PRO A 145 -15.81 5.72 -14.03
C PRO A 145 -17.06 6.25 -13.34
N GLU A 146 -17.36 7.53 -13.55
CA GLU A 146 -18.66 8.12 -13.26
C GLU A 146 -19.36 8.21 -14.61
N PRO A 147 -20.06 7.16 -15.04
CA PRO A 147 -20.80 7.24 -16.30
C PRO A 147 -21.78 8.41 -16.20
N PRO A 148 -22.04 9.11 -17.31
CA PRO A 148 -23.10 10.10 -17.33
C PRO A 148 -24.38 9.42 -16.86
N ALA A 149 -24.83 9.78 -15.68
CA ALA A 149 -26.10 9.31 -15.17
C ALA A 149 -27.16 9.81 -16.15
N ASN A 150 -27.63 8.93 -17.04
CA ASN A 150 -28.78 9.15 -17.91
C ASN A 150 -28.72 10.36 -18.87
N LEU A 151 -27.58 10.66 -19.52
CA LEU A 151 -27.56 11.64 -20.62
C LEU A 151 -28.42 11.23 -21.85
N ALA A 152 -28.95 10.00 -21.88
CA ALA A 152 -29.77 9.46 -22.97
C ALA A 152 -31.28 9.38 -22.65
N GLY A 153 -31.81 10.25 -21.78
CA GLY A 153 -33.26 10.30 -21.51
C GLY A 153 -33.79 9.06 -20.79
N GLY A 154 -32.92 8.33 -20.08
CA GLY A 154 -33.22 7.06 -19.42
C GLY A 154 -32.00 6.20 -19.16
N GLY A 155 -32.20 5.09 -18.45
CA GLY A 155 -31.14 4.16 -18.06
C GLY A 155 -31.67 2.83 -17.50
N ILE A 156 -30.76 1.95 -17.10
CA ILE A 156 -31.07 0.70 -16.40
C ILE A 156 -30.46 0.77 -15.00
N ARG A 157 -31.30 0.81 -13.97
CA ARG A 157 -30.89 0.73 -12.57
C ARG A 157 -30.92 -0.74 -12.14
N VAL A 158 -29.77 -1.30 -11.77
CA VAL A 158 -29.65 -2.70 -11.34
C VAL A 158 -29.44 -2.76 -9.84
N LEU A 159 -30.39 -3.37 -9.12
CA LEU A 159 -30.40 -3.46 -7.66
C LEU A 159 -30.41 -4.93 -7.24
N PRO A 160 -29.31 -5.47 -6.69
CA PRO A 160 -29.29 -6.81 -6.13
C PRO A 160 -29.98 -6.87 -4.76
N PHE A 161 -30.69 -7.95 -4.50
CA PHE A 161 -31.35 -8.32 -3.27
C PHE A 161 -30.84 -9.68 -2.87
N PHE A 162 -30.67 -9.91 -1.58
CA PHE A 162 -30.27 -11.21 -1.04
C PHE A 162 -31.37 -11.73 -0.13
N PHE A 163 -31.54 -13.05 -0.13
CA PHE A 163 -32.60 -13.73 0.61
C PHE A 163 -32.01 -14.63 1.70
N ASP A 164 -32.78 -14.80 2.78
CA ASP A 164 -32.54 -15.87 3.73
C ASP A 164 -32.67 -17.24 3.06
N THR A 165 -31.98 -18.22 3.65
CA THR A 165 -32.01 -19.59 3.15
C THR A 165 -33.43 -20.13 3.14
N GLY A 166 -33.85 -20.69 2.01
CA GLY A 166 -35.18 -21.26 1.79
C GLY A 166 -36.30 -20.21 1.67
N GLU A 167 -35.99 -18.92 1.81
CA GLU A 167 -36.99 -17.86 1.92
C GLU A 167 -37.14 -17.05 0.63
N SER A 168 -38.36 -16.58 0.39
CA SER A 168 -38.69 -15.65 -0.70
C SER A 168 -39.07 -14.26 -0.20
N LYS A 169 -39.13 -14.06 1.11
CA LYS A 169 -39.49 -12.79 1.73
C LYS A 169 -38.34 -11.78 1.58
N ILE A 170 -38.67 -10.58 1.14
CA ILE A 170 -37.72 -9.47 1.05
C ILE A 170 -37.46 -8.97 2.48
N ARG A 171 -36.19 -8.90 2.88
CA ARG A 171 -35.82 -8.29 4.16
C ARG A 171 -35.93 -6.76 4.06
N ASN A 172 -36.58 -6.14 5.02
CA ASN A 172 -36.76 -4.68 5.12
C ASN A 172 -35.74 -4.01 6.06
N TYR A 173 -34.70 -4.73 6.50
CA TYR A 173 -33.61 -4.22 7.32
C TYR A 173 -32.28 -4.88 6.90
N LEU A 174 -31.14 -4.18 7.15
CA LEU A 174 -29.75 -4.64 6.99
C LEU A 174 -29.40 -5.32 5.65
N GLY A 175 -28.70 -4.59 4.76
CA GLY A 175 -28.00 -5.16 3.62
C GLY A 175 -28.83 -5.50 2.38
N THR A 176 -30.12 -5.12 2.34
CA THR A 176 -30.93 -5.19 1.11
C THR A 176 -30.98 -3.83 0.41
N ASN A 177 -31.04 -3.84 -0.92
CA ASN A 177 -31.24 -2.62 -1.72
C ASN A 177 -32.69 -2.11 -1.69
N VAL A 178 -33.43 -2.37 -0.61
CA VAL A 178 -34.81 -1.92 -0.43
C VAL A 178 -34.88 -0.41 -0.37
N ALA A 179 -34.10 0.24 0.50
CA ALA A 179 -34.08 1.70 0.60
C ALA A 179 -33.67 2.36 -0.73
N ALA A 180 -32.68 1.81 -1.42
CA ALA A 180 -32.25 2.31 -2.72
C ALA A 180 -33.30 2.09 -3.82
N LEU A 181 -34.13 1.05 -3.71
CA LEU A 181 -35.26 0.81 -4.60
C LEU A 181 -36.41 1.77 -4.30
N GLU A 182 -36.72 2.00 -3.02
CA GLU A 182 -37.73 2.96 -2.57
C GLU A 182 -37.34 4.38 -2.99
N GLU A 183 -36.12 4.83 -2.70
CA GLU A 183 -35.58 6.12 -3.16
C GLU A 183 -35.68 6.28 -4.68
N PHE A 184 -35.39 5.21 -5.43
CA PHE A 184 -35.54 5.23 -6.89
C PHE A 184 -37.01 5.38 -7.33
N ILE A 185 -37.94 4.66 -6.70
CA ILE A 185 -39.37 4.75 -7.01
C ILE A 185 -39.91 6.15 -6.62
N GLU A 186 -39.46 6.69 -5.49
CA GLU A 186 -39.83 8.01 -4.96
C GLU A 186 -39.26 9.16 -5.80
N ALA A 187 -38.09 8.97 -6.42
CA ALA A 187 -37.56 9.86 -7.46
C ALA A 187 -38.48 9.94 -8.69
N ASN A 188 -39.46 9.03 -8.78
CA ASN A 188 -40.62 9.09 -9.65
C ASN A 188 -40.27 9.20 -11.15
N GLN A 189 -39.16 8.58 -11.55
CA GLN A 189 -38.74 8.50 -12.95
C GLN A 189 -39.70 7.60 -13.74
N LYS A 190 -39.92 7.90 -15.02
CA LYS A 190 -40.85 7.12 -15.86
C LYS A 190 -40.29 5.72 -16.08
N THR A 191 -40.85 4.73 -15.43
CA THR A 191 -40.42 3.34 -15.52
C THR A 191 -41.01 2.69 -16.76
N GLU A 192 -40.16 2.04 -17.57
CA GLU A 192 -40.57 1.37 -18.80
C GLU A 192 -40.64 -0.14 -18.63
N LEU A 193 -39.59 -0.70 -18.02
CA LEU A 193 -39.42 -2.14 -17.84
C LEU A 193 -38.83 -2.41 -16.47
N VAL A 194 -39.43 -3.33 -15.72
CA VAL A 194 -38.85 -3.89 -14.51
C VAL A 194 -38.56 -5.35 -14.80
N MET A 195 -37.28 -5.67 -14.98
CA MET A 195 -36.81 -7.04 -15.11
C MET A 195 -36.36 -7.55 -13.74
N VAL A 196 -37.00 -8.60 -13.25
CA VAL A 196 -36.64 -9.25 -12.00
C VAL A 196 -36.06 -10.62 -12.28
N VAL A 197 -34.79 -10.78 -11.98
CA VAL A 197 -34.11 -12.08 -12.08
C VAL A 197 -33.90 -12.59 -10.67
N ALA A 198 -34.18 -13.86 -10.37
CA ALA A 198 -33.80 -14.42 -9.08
C ALA A 198 -33.25 -15.82 -9.24
N ALA A 199 -32.38 -16.19 -8.32
CA ALA A 199 -31.74 -17.49 -8.29
C ALA A 199 -31.79 -18.08 -6.90
N ASN A 200 -31.49 -19.37 -6.86
CA ASN A 200 -31.25 -20.12 -5.65
C ASN A 200 -29.81 -20.61 -5.67
N SER A 201 -29.21 -20.72 -4.49
CA SER A 201 -27.96 -21.46 -4.33
C SER A 201 -28.22 -22.97 -4.50
N PRO A 202 -27.16 -23.76 -4.77
CA PRO A 202 -27.31 -25.19 -5.03
C PRO A 202 -27.68 -26.02 -3.80
N GLU A 203 -27.58 -25.46 -2.59
CA GLU A 203 -27.76 -26.20 -1.33
C GLU A 203 -29.13 -26.88 -1.17
N PRO A 204 -29.22 -27.98 -0.39
CA PRO A 204 -30.46 -28.74 -0.23
C PRO A 204 -31.63 -27.91 0.29
N GLN A 205 -31.35 -26.96 1.19
CA GLN A 205 -32.38 -26.12 1.81
C GLN A 205 -33.08 -25.22 0.79
N GLU A 206 -32.40 -24.86 -0.30
CA GLU A 206 -32.88 -24.00 -1.38
C GLU A 206 -33.49 -24.78 -2.53
N THR A 207 -33.00 -26.00 -2.77
CA THR A 207 -33.44 -26.86 -3.87
C THR A 207 -34.66 -27.73 -3.51
N LYS A 208 -34.97 -27.90 -2.21
CA LYS A 208 -36.20 -28.56 -1.72
C LYS A 208 -37.47 -27.99 -2.34
N ASN A 209 -37.53 -26.67 -2.49
CA ASN A 209 -38.65 -25.99 -3.14
C ASN A 209 -38.24 -25.61 -4.58
N PRO A 210 -38.69 -26.37 -5.60
CA PRO A 210 -38.29 -26.08 -6.98
C PRO A 210 -38.78 -24.71 -7.44
N ARG A 211 -39.81 -24.13 -6.81
CA ARG A 211 -40.37 -22.82 -7.16
C ARG A 211 -39.75 -21.64 -6.40
N LEU A 212 -38.77 -21.86 -5.54
CA LEU A 212 -38.24 -20.79 -4.68
C LEU A 212 -37.71 -19.57 -5.47
N ALA A 213 -36.97 -19.78 -6.57
CA ALA A 213 -36.50 -18.69 -7.41
C ALA A 213 -37.66 -17.91 -8.07
N GLU A 214 -38.73 -18.59 -8.46
CA GLU A 214 -39.95 -17.93 -8.98
C GLU A 214 -40.71 -17.18 -7.90
N GLN A 215 -40.76 -17.73 -6.68
CA GLN A 215 -41.39 -17.04 -5.55
C GLN A 215 -40.62 -15.76 -5.19
N ARG A 216 -39.29 -15.77 -5.28
CA ARG A 216 -38.45 -14.57 -5.10
C ARG A 216 -38.70 -13.52 -6.17
N THR A 217 -38.79 -13.91 -7.44
CA THR A 217 -39.14 -12.94 -8.50
C THR A 217 -40.53 -12.36 -8.28
N GLN A 218 -41.51 -13.21 -7.93
CA GLN A 218 -42.88 -12.77 -7.63
C GLN A 218 -42.94 -11.84 -6.41
N ALA A 219 -42.18 -12.12 -5.35
CA ALA A 219 -42.12 -11.28 -4.16
C ALA A 219 -41.57 -9.90 -4.50
N LEU A 220 -40.46 -9.82 -5.24
CA LEU A 220 -39.85 -8.56 -5.69
C LEU A 220 -40.77 -7.78 -6.64
N VAL A 221 -41.42 -8.46 -7.59
CA VAL A 221 -42.42 -7.81 -8.48
C VAL A 221 -43.59 -7.29 -7.66
N LYS A 222 -44.15 -8.08 -6.75
CA LYS A 222 -45.27 -7.66 -5.90
C LYS A 222 -44.90 -6.45 -5.05
N TYR A 223 -43.71 -6.49 -4.45
CA TYR A 223 -43.20 -5.39 -3.66
C TYR A 223 -43.02 -4.12 -4.48
N PHE A 224 -42.38 -4.23 -5.66
CA PHE A 224 -42.21 -3.10 -6.58
C PHE A 224 -43.56 -2.52 -6.98
N LYS A 225 -44.52 -3.36 -7.40
CA LYS A 225 -45.88 -2.93 -7.80
C LYS A 225 -46.59 -2.18 -6.67
N ASN A 226 -46.59 -2.75 -5.47
CA ASN A 226 -47.21 -2.11 -4.30
C ASN A 226 -46.57 -0.74 -3.99
N ARG A 227 -45.24 -0.63 -4.09
CA ARG A 227 -44.55 0.65 -3.87
C ARG A 227 -44.81 1.66 -4.98
N LEU A 228 -44.85 1.21 -6.23
CA LEU A 228 -45.20 2.03 -7.38
C LEU A 228 -46.60 2.63 -7.22
N ASP A 229 -47.59 1.81 -6.86
CA ASP A 229 -48.99 2.24 -6.68
C ASP A 229 -49.17 3.25 -5.55
N VAL A 230 -48.36 3.17 -4.48
CA VAL A 230 -48.47 4.06 -3.31
C VAL A 230 -47.66 5.34 -3.47
N SER A 231 -46.52 5.29 -4.16
CA SER A 231 -45.47 6.32 -4.05
C SER A 231 -45.17 7.03 -5.37
N SER A 232 -45.66 6.50 -6.50
CA SER A 232 -45.39 7.06 -7.83
C SER A 232 -46.66 7.62 -8.45
N TYR A 233 -46.59 8.87 -8.89
CA TYR A 233 -47.68 9.54 -9.63
C TYR A 233 -47.40 9.63 -11.14
N LEU A 234 -46.15 9.42 -11.58
CA LEU A 234 -45.80 9.37 -13.01
C LEU A 234 -45.89 7.97 -13.61
N ASN A 235 -46.02 6.94 -12.77
CA ASN A 235 -46.08 5.54 -13.20
C ASN A 235 -47.37 4.88 -12.72
N SER A 236 -47.81 3.88 -13.46
CA SER A 236 -48.82 2.93 -13.00
C SER A 236 -48.34 1.51 -13.29
N VAL A 237 -48.79 0.55 -12.48
CA VAL A 237 -48.45 -0.87 -12.69
C VAL A 237 -48.88 -1.38 -14.08
N SER A 238 -49.93 -0.80 -14.66
CA SER A 238 -50.40 -1.13 -16.01
C SER A 238 -49.54 -0.57 -17.13
N ALA A 239 -48.82 0.53 -16.90
CA ALA A 239 -47.96 1.17 -17.90
C ALA A 239 -46.53 0.61 -17.92
N VAL A 240 -46.13 -0.07 -16.84
CA VAL A 240 -44.79 -0.67 -16.70
C VAL A 240 -44.80 -2.11 -17.19
N ARG A 241 -43.87 -2.47 -18.08
CA ARG A 241 -43.63 -3.87 -18.46
C ARG A 241 -42.90 -4.58 -17.32
N PHE A 242 -43.40 -5.72 -16.88
CA PHE A 242 -42.72 -6.57 -15.89
C PHE A 242 -42.26 -7.86 -16.55
N GLU A 243 -40.98 -8.16 -16.43
CA GLU A 243 -40.39 -9.41 -16.87
C GLU A 243 -39.74 -10.11 -15.70
N THR A 244 -39.84 -11.44 -15.67
CA THR A 244 -39.20 -12.23 -14.63
C THR A 244 -38.41 -13.39 -15.21
N LYS A 245 -37.25 -13.68 -14.62
CA LYS A 245 -36.46 -14.86 -14.95
C LYS A 245 -35.98 -15.56 -13.68
N ALA A 246 -36.44 -16.78 -13.47
CA ALA A 246 -36.01 -17.60 -12.35
C ALA A 246 -34.90 -18.56 -12.79
N TYR A 247 -33.71 -18.41 -12.22
CA TYR A 247 -32.61 -19.34 -12.41
C TYR A 247 -32.68 -20.47 -11.39
N ARG A 248 -32.66 -21.70 -11.88
CA ARG A 248 -32.69 -22.91 -11.06
C ARG A 248 -31.49 -23.75 -11.39
N ASN A 249 -30.82 -24.26 -10.37
CA ASN A 249 -29.80 -25.29 -10.50
C ASN A 249 -28.71 -24.93 -11.54
N ARG A 250 -28.19 -23.69 -11.45
CA ARG A 250 -27.25 -23.11 -12.42
C ARG A 250 -25.82 -23.17 -11.92
N TRP A 251 -25.07 -24.19 -12.37
CA TRP A 251 -23.66 -24.35 -12.04
C TRP A 251 -22.76 -23.29 -12.65
N ASP A 252 -23.13 -22.70 -13.77
CA ASP A 252 -22.39 -21.60 -14.39
C ASP A 252 -22.37 -20.33 -13.52
N LEU A 253 -23.48 -19.98 -12.86
CA LEU A 253 -23.51 -18.86 -11.92
C LEU A 253 -22.64 -19.13 -10.69
N PHE A 254 -22.70 -20.37 -10.17
CA PHE A 254 -21.82 -20.82 -9.10
C PHE A 254 -20.35 -20.74 -9.53
N MET A 255 -20.03 -21.23 -10.74
CA MET A 255 -18.66 -21.22 -11.27
C MET A 255 -18.12 -19.81 -11.49
N GLN A 256 -18.95 -18.88 -11.98
CA GLN A 256 -18.55 -17.48 -12.06
C GLN A 256 -18.15 -16.94 -10.68
N LYS A 257 -18.93 -17.23 -9.63
CA LYS A 257 -18.61 -16.80 -8.27
C LYS A 257 -17.39 -17.49 -7.69
N VAL A 258 -17.18 -18.76 -7.98
CA VAL A 258 -15.96 -19.49 -7.61
C VAL A 258 -14.73 -18.88 -8.29
N GLN A 259 -14.79 -18.55 -9.58
CA GLN A 259 -13.70 -17.92 -10.33
C GLN A 259 -13.37 -16.51 -9.85
N GLU A 260 -14.37 -15.76 -9.38
CA GLU A 260 -14.23 -14.42 -8.80
C GLU A 260 -13.78 -14.45 -7.32
N SER A 261 -13.69 -15.64 -6.70
CA SER A 261 -13.45 -15.80 -5.26
C SER A 261 -11.97 -15.83 -4.86
N ALA A 262 -11.71 -15.88 -3.55
CA ALA A 262 -10.36 -16.03 -2.99
C ALA A 262 -9.85 -17.49 -2.95
N LEU A 263 -10.56 -18.45 -3.55
CA LEU A 263 -10.13 -19.85 -3.63
C LEU A 263 -8.83 -19.98 -4.44
N GLN A 264 -7.97 -20.89 -4.01
CA GLN A 264 -6.72 -21.19 -4.71
C GLN A 264 -7.00 -21.84 -6.08
N PRO A 265 -6.13 -21.67 -7.09
CA PRO A 265 -6.35 -22.27 -8.41
C PRO A 265 -6.65 -23.77 -8.37
N ALA A 266 -5.90 -24.55 -7.59
CA ALA A 266 -6.14 -25.98 -7.43
C ALA A 266 -7.50 -26.31 -6.79
N GLN A 267 -8.01 -25.44 -5.91
CA GLN A 267 -9.35 -25.59 -5.33
C GLN A 267 -10.41 -25.30 -6.39
N VAL A 268 -10.26 -24.22 -7.15
CA VAL A 268 -11.12 -23.89 -8.30
C VAL A 268 -11.15 -25.03 -9.32
N ASP A 269 -9.99 -25.60 -9.67
CA ASP A 269 -9.88 -26.73 -10.60
C ASP A 269 -10.61 -27.96 -10.07
N SER A 270 -10.46 -28.30 -8.78
CA SER A 270 -11.18 -29.44 -8.19
C SER A 270 -12.71 -29.25 -8.20
N ILE A 271 -13.20 -28.02 -8.05
CA ILE A 271 -14.62 -27.70 -8.22
C ILE A 271 -15.04 -27.89 -9.68
N ILE A 272 -14.24 -27.42 -10.63
CA ILE A 272 -14.49 -27.60 -12.08
C ILE A 272 -14.62 -29.08 -12.42
N THR A 273 -13.70 -29.92 -11.95
CA THR A 273 -13.74 -31.37 -12.14
C THR A 273 -15.03 -31.97 -11.55
N ILE A 274 -15.42 -31.60 -10.32
CA ILE A 274 -16.66 -32.08 -9.71
C ILE A 274 -17.88 -31.68 -10.56
N LEU A 275 -17.93 -30.46 -11.10
CA LEU A 275 -19.12 -29.96 -11.77
C LEU A 275 -19.24 -30.35 -13.25
N ASN A 276 -18.12 -30.43 -13.96
CA ASN A 276 -18.09 -30.65 -15.40
C ASN A 276 -17.70 -32.08 -15.79
N GLU A 277 -16.82 -32.73 -15.03
CA GLU A 277 -16.21 -34.01 -15.42
C GLU A 277 -16.83 -35.21 -14.68
N SER A 278 -17.37 -35.00 -13.48
CA SER A 278 -18.05 -36.06 -12.73
C SER A 278 -19.44 -36.39 -13.32
N LYS A 279 -19.75 -37.70 -13.41
CA LYS A 279 -21.12 -38.16 -13.70
C LYS A 279 -21.97 -38.01 -12.44
N GLY A 280 -23.18 -37.50 -12.59
CA GLY A 280 -24.14 -37.42 -11.48
C GLY A 280 -25.23 -36.38 -11.72
N THR A 281 -26.30 -36.49 -10.93
CA THR A 281 -27.38 -35.49 -10.86
C THR A 281 -26.89 -34.20 -10.21
N PHE A 282 -27.68 -33.13 -10.31
CA PHE A 282 -27.36 -31.85 -9.66
C PHE A 282 -27.13 -32.02 -8.15
N ALA A 283 -27.99 -32.80 -7.47
CA ALA A 283 -27.88 -33.06 -6.05
C ALA A 283 -26.64 -33.91 -5.70
N GLU A 284 -26.30 -34.90 -6.52
CA GLU A 284 -25.10 -35.72 -6.29
C GLU A 284 -23.81 -34.90 -6.45
N ARG A 285 -23.75 -33.99 -7.42
CA ARG A 285 -22.62 -33.07 -7.59
C ARG A 285 -22.51 -32.09 -6.43
N GLU A 286 -23.64 -31.58 -5.95
CA GLU A 286 -23.66 -30.72 -4.76
C GLU A 286 -23.15 -31.48 -3.53
N GLN A 287 -23.59 -32.72 -3.29
CA GLN A 287 -23.08 -33.56 -2.21
C GLN A 287 -21.58 -33.86 -2.33
N GLN A 288 -21.03 -33.93 -3.54
CA GLN A 288 -19.58 -34.06 -3.72
C GLN A 288 -18.84 -32.78 -3.30
N LEU A 289 -19.41 -31.59 -3.51
CA LEU A 289 -18.84 -30.33 -3.02
C LEU A 289 -18.74 -30.32 -1.47
N HIS A 290 -19.73 -30.89 -0.75
CA HIS A 290 -19.69 -31.00 0.72
C HIS A 290 -18.49 -31.81 1.25
N ARG A 291 -17.85 -32.62 0.40
CA ARG A 291 -16.68 -33.43 0.78
C ARG A 291 -15.36 -32.67 0.60
N LEU A 292 -15.39 -31.48 0.00
CA LEU A 292 -14.21 -30.64 -0.14
C LEU A 292 -13.79 -30.13 1.24
N SER A 293 -12.49 -30.21 1.55
CA SER A 293 -11.94 -29.77 2.84
C SER A 293 -12.13 -28.28 3.14
N TYR A 294 -12.52 -27.49 2.13
CA TYR A 294 -12.77 -26.06 2.20
C TYR A 294 -14.23 -25.71 1.85
N PHE A 295 -15.14 -26.68 1.95
CA PHE A 295 -16.57 -26.48 1.66
C PHE A 295 -17.18 -25.34 2.51
N ASP A 296 -16.74 -25.16 3.75
CA ASP A 296 -17.15 -24.06 4.61
C ASP A 296 -17.01 -22.69 3.93
N TYR A 297 -16.02 -22.52 3.05
CA TYR A 297 -15.88 -21.28 2.28
C TYR A 297 -17.00 -21.12 1.24
N LEU A 298 -17.36 -22.20 0.55
CA LEU A 298 -18.48 -22.21 -0.40
C LEU A 298 -19.78 -21.92 0.33
N GLU A 299 -20.01 -22.55 1.48
CA GLU A 299 -21.20 -22.37 2.30
C GLU A 299 -21.31 -20.96 2.89
N GLN A 300 -20.21 -20.38 3.38
CA GLN A 300 -20.22 -19.08 4.05
C GLN A 300 -20.17 -17.89 3.09
N TYR A 301 -19.52 -18.01 1.93
CA TYR A 301 -19.21 -16.86 1.06
C TYR A 301 -19.77 -16.97 -0.35
N ILE A 302 -19.96 -18.17 -0.90
CA ILE A 302 -20.45 -18.35 -2.27
C ILE A 302 -21.95 -18.60 -2.31
N TYR A 303 -22.45 -19.55 -1.52
CA TYR A 303 -23.88 -19.88 -1.48
C TYR A 303 -24.74 -18.68 -1.09
N PRO A 304 -24.41 -17.86 -0.07
CA PRO A 304 -25.26 -16.75 0.33
C PRO A 304 -25.42 -15.70 -0.76
N VAL A 305 -24.36 -15.41 -1.53
CA VAL A 305 -24.43 -14.45 -2.64
C VAL A 305 -25.14 -15.00 -3.87
N MET A 306 -25.37 -16.31 -3.93
CA MET A 306 -26.19 -16.95 -4.97
C MET A 306 -27.69 -16.96 -4.64
N ARG A 307 -28.07 -16.72 -3.37
CA ARG A 307 -29.47 -16.54 -2.94
C ARG A 307 -29.92 -15.12 -3.25
N PHE A 308 -29.92 -14.77 -4.54
CA PHE A 308 -30.12 -13.39 -4.96
C PHE A 308 -31.40 -13.19 -5.77
N GLY A 309 -31.86 -11.95 -5.79
CA GLY A 309 -32.78 -11.41 -6.78
C GLY A 309 -32.27 -10.07 -7.26
N THR A 310 -32.19 -9.85 -8.56
CA THR A 310 -31.79 -8.59 -9.15
C THR A 310 -33.01 -7.93 -9.75
N VAL A 311 -33.31 -6.71 -9.30
CA VAL A 311 -34.32 -5.84 -9.92
C VAL A 311 -33.57 -4.88 -10.83
N ALA A 312 -33.70 -5.09 -12.14
CA ALA A 312 -33.20 -4.19 -13.17
C ALA A 312 -34.37 -3.34 -13.68
N VAL A 313 -34.36 -2.06 -13.36
CA VAL A 313 -35.39 -1.12 -13.77
C VAL A 313 -34.88 -0.29 -14.93
N LYS A 314 -35.44 -0.48 -16.12
CA LYS A 314 -35.32 0.45 -17.23
C LYS A 314 -36.31 1.58 -17.03
N TYR A 315 -35.82 2.80 -17.06
CA TYR A 315 -36.63 4.01 -16.92
C TYR A 315 -36.20 5.04 -17.94
N SER A 316 -37.10 5.95 -18.28
CA SER A 316 -36.83 7.24 -18.88
C SER A 316 -36.85 8.32 -17.82
N ALA A 317 -35.82 9.17 -17.85
CA ALA A 317 -35.76 10.40 -17.08
C ALA A 317 -35.73 11.57 -18.06
N PRO A 318 -36.27 12.75 -17.71
CA PRO A 318 -36.08 13.95 -18.51
C PRO A 318 -34.58 14.10 -18.82
N GLN A 319 -34.24 14.29 -20.09
CA GLN A 319 -32.85 14.48 -20.49
C GLN A 319 -32.35 15.77 -19.84
N ARG A 320 -31.41 15.65 -18.90
CA ARG A 320 -30.71 16.79 -18.32
C ARG A 320 -29.43 17.01 -19.09
N TYR A 321 -29.20 18.26 -19.48
CA TYR A 321 -27.96 18.64 -20.14
C TYR A 321 -26.81 18.64 -19.13
N GLU A 322 -25.58 18.36 -19.57
CA GLU A 322 -24.39 18.46 -18.72
C GLU A 322 -24.28 19.84 -18.07
N SER A 323 -24.63 20.90 -18.80
CA SER A 323 -24.67 22.27 -18.29
C SER A 323 -25.67 22.44 -17.15
N GLU A 324 -26.83 21.79 -17.22
CA GLU A 324 -27.85 21.82 -16.17
C GLU A 324 -27.36 21.06 -14.92
N ILE A 325 -26.83 19.84 -15.09
CA ILE A 325 -26.26 19.05 -13.99
C ILE A 325 -25.15 19.83 -13.29
N TYR A 326 -24.26 20.45 -14.06
CA TYR A 326 -23.18 21.25 -13.52
C TYR A 326 -23.68 22.49 -12.75
N LEU A 327 -24.66 23.23 -13.29
CA LEU A 327 -25.23 24.40 -12.63
C LEU A 327 -25.96 24.03 -11.33
N LEU A 328 -26.73 22.94 -11.32
CA LEU A 328 -27.40 22.43 -10.12
C LEU A 328 -26.37 22.00 -9.08
N SER A 329 -25.34 21.26 -9.49
CA SER A 329 -24.25 20.84 -8.61
C SER A 329 -23.57 22.05 -7.95
N LYS A 330 -23.31 23.11 -8.71
CA LYS A 330 -22.75 24.35 -8.17
C LYS A 330 -23.65 24.96 -7.10
N LYS A 331 -24.96 25.06 -7.34
CA LYS A 331 -25.93 25.57 -6.35
C LYS A 331 -25.97 24.71 -5.09
N ILE A 332 -25.91 23.38 -5.22
CA ILE A 332 -25.88 22.45 -4.07
C ILE A 332 -24.59 22.65 -3.26
N VAL A 333 -23.43 22.69 -3.93
CA VAL A 333 -22.12 22.93 -3.29
C VAL A 333 -22.09 24.29 -2.57
N GLU A 334 -22.74 25.31 -3.13
CA GLU A 334 -22.88 26.65 -2.54
C GLU A 334 -24.02 26.76 -1.51
N LYS A 335 -24.71 25.66 -1.20
CA LYS A 335 -25.85 25.59 -0.26
C LYS A 335 -27.03 26.52 -0.63
N GLN A 336 -27.21 26.76 -1.91
CA GLN A 336 -28.34 27.51 -2.48
C GLN A 336 -29.49 26.60 -2.91
N MET A 337 -29.29 25.28 -2.83
CA MET A 337 -30.24 24.26 -3.24
C MET A 337 -30.02 22.99 -2.43
N GLU A 338 -31.10 22.28 -2.13
CA GLU A 338 -31.05 20.98 -1.45
C GLU A 338 -30.42 19.90 -2.34
N ALA A 339 -29.78 18.92 -1.71
CA ALA A 339 -29.00 17.90 -2.40
C ALA A 339 -29.84 16.92 -3.23
N ASP A 340 -31.15 16.83 -2.96
CA ASP A 340 -32.12 15.99 -3.67
C ASP A 340 -32.42 16.48 -5.10
N ALA A 341 -32.01 17.71 -5.45
CA ALA A 341 -32.13 18.22 -6.81
C ALA A 341 -31.30 17.44 -7.84
N LEU A 342 -30.22 16.78 -7.39
CA LEU A 342 -29.43 15.84 -8.19
C LEU A 342 -29.44 14.46 -7.54
N THR A 343 -29.51 13.42 -8.36
CA THR A 343 -29.25 12.06 -7.88
C THR A 343 -27.81 11.91 -7.36
N PRO A 344 -27.54 10.96 -6.46
CA PRO A 344 -26.18 10.64 -6.00
C PRO A 344 -25.17 10.45 -7.14
N GLU A 345 -25.59 9.83 -8.23
CA GLU A 345 -24.79 9.59 -9.43
C GLU A 345 -24.57 10.87 -10.25
N GLU A 346 -25.61 11.69 -10.48
CA GLU A 346 -25.46 12.98 -11.18
C GLU A 346 -24.54 13.94 -10.42
N LEU A 347 -24.65 13.99 -9.08
CA LEU A 347 -23.78 14.83 -8.27
C LEU A 347 -22.31 14.42 -8.41
N ARG A 348 -21.97 13.12 -8.35
CA ARG A 348 -20.59 12.66 -8.59
C ARG A 348 -20.16 12.89 -10.04
N TYR A 349 -21.04 12.59 -11.00
CA TYR A 349 -20.79 12.81 -12.42
C TYR A 349 -20.48 14.28 -12.73
N SER A 350 -21.14 15.23 -12.06
CA SER A 350 -20.89 16.67 -12.22
C SER A 350 -19.42 17.06 -11.95
N ALA A 351 -18.70 16.30 -11.12
CA ALA A 351 -17.28 16.51 -10.91
C ALA A 351 -16.46 16.22 -12.17
N THR A 352 -16.92 15.36 -13.08
CA THR A 352 -16.24 15.09 -14.36
C THR A 352 -16.32 16.27 -15.33
N LEU A 353 -17.35 17.12 -15.19
CA LEU A 353 -17.66 18.24 -16.07
C LEU A 353 -16.78 19.49 -15.85
N THR A 354 -15.97 19.50 -14.79
CA THR A 354 -15.02 20.58 -14.50
C THR A 354 -13.58 20.08 -14.57
N PRO A 355 -12.63 20.84 -15.16
CA PRO A 355 -11.21 20.51 -15.10
C PRO A 355 -10.56 20.93 -13.77
N LEU A 356 -11.24 21.73 -12.94
CA LEU A 356 -10.65 22.36 -11.76
C LEU A 356 -10.65 21.41 -10.56
N LEU A 357 -9.46 21.00 -10.10
CA LEU A 357 -9.31 20.09 -8.95
C LEU A 357 -9.99 20.62 -7.66
N ALA A 358 -9.97 21.93 -7.44
CA ALA A 358 -10.62 22.53 -6.28
C ALA A 358 -12.14 22.42 -6.31
N GLU A 359 -12.73 22.46 -7.50
CA GLU A 359 -14.16 22.26 -7.67
C GLU A 359 -14.53 20.80 -7.58
N LYS A 360 -13.78 19.90 -8.24
CA LYS A 360 -13.95 18.44 -8.10
C LYS A 360 -13.92 18.03 -6.63
N GLN A 361 -12.97 18.56 -5.85
CA GLN A 361 -12.85 18.26 -4.42
C GLN A 361 -14.14 18.62 -3.67
N ARG A 362 -14.66 19.84 -3.88
CA ARG A 362 -15.89 20.31 -3.21
C ARG A 362 -17.09 19.46 -3.61
N ILE A 363 -17.23 19.13 -4.89
CA ILE A 363 -18.33 18.28 -5.39
C ILE A 363 -18.29 16.90 -4.72
N TYR A 364 -17.12 16.24 -4.67
CA TYR A 364 -17.02 14.93 -4.02
C TYR A 364 -17.15 15.01 -2.49
N GLU A 365 -16.67 16.07 -1.84
CA GLU A 365 -16.92 16.31 -0.41
C GLU A 365 -18.42 16.45 -0.12
N THR A 366 -19.16 17.18 -0.96
CA THR A 366 -20.62 17.27 -0.89
C THR A 366 -21.28 15.92 -1.14
N ALA A 367 -20.85 15.17 -2.16
CA ALA A 367 -21.38 13.83 -2.45
C ALA A 367 -21.16 12.84 -1.30
N ILE A 368 -20.02 12.91 -0.62
CA ILE A 368 -19.73 12.12 0.58
C ILE A 368 -20.68 12.50 1.71
N ALA A 369 -20.87 13.80 1.96
CA ALA A 369 -21.73 14.29 3.04
C ALA A 369 -23.20 13.88 2.86
N THR A 370 -23.66 13.80 1.61
CA THR A 370 -25.06 13.48 1.28
C THR A 370 -25.32 11.98 1.21
N THR A 371 -24.37 11.19 0.68
CA THR A 371 -24.65 9.79 0.32
C THR A 371 -23.75 8.77 1.03
N GLY A 372 -22.58 9.19 1.51
CA GLY A 372 -21.60 8.29 2.13
C GLY A 372 -21.09 7.16 1.22
N ARG A 373 -21.31 7.24 -0.09
CA ARG A 373 -20.95 6.20 -1.06
C ARG A 373 -19.45 6.07 -1.27
N TRP A 374 -18.96 4.84 -1.37
CA TRP A 374 -17.53 4.52 -1.42
C TRP A 374 -16.83 5.08 -2.67
N GLU A 375 -17.56 5.22 -3.78
CA GLU A 375 -17.07 5.78 -5.04
C GLU A 375 -16.66 7.25 -4.87
N ALA A 376 -17.46 8.03 -4.11
CA ALA A 376 -17.16 9.42 -3.80
C ALA A 376 -15.88 9.54 -2.96
N TYR A 377 -15.71 8.67 -1.96
CA TYR A 377 -14.47 8.59 -1.18
C TYR A 377 -13.27 8.24 -2.06
N HIS A 378 -13.37 7.22 -2.92
CA HIS A 378 -12.29 6.83 -3.83
C HIS A 378 -11.91 8.00 -4.76
N ASN A 379 -12.89 8.60 -5.43
CA ASN A 379 -12.64 9.67 -6.39
C ASN A 379 -12.14 10.95 -5.71
N LEU A 380 -12.60 11.27 -4.50
CA LEU A 380 -12.00 12.34 -3.69
C LEU A 380 -10.53 12.03 -3.37
N GLY A 381 -10.20 10.78 -3.02
CA GLY A 381 -8.82 10.32 -2.83
C GLY A 381 -7.94 10.59 -4.05
N VAL A 382 -8.44 10.29 -5.25
CA VAL A 382 -7.74 10.57 -6.51
C VAL A 382 -7.55 12.08 -6.74
N VAL A 383 -8.57 12.91 -6.48
CA VAL A 383 -8.46 14.39 -6.58
C VAL A 383 -7.39 14.91 -5.62
N LEU A 384 -7.40 14.47 -4.37
CA LEU A 384 -6.45 14.90 -3.35
C LEU A 384 -5.01 14.48 -3.69
N ALA A 385 -4.82 13.28 -4.23
CA ALA A 385 -3.53 12.83 -4.74
C ALA A 385 -3.05 13.71 -5.91
N ALA A 386 -3.93 14.03 -6.86
CA ALA A 386 -3.60 14.93 -7.97
C ALA A 386 -3.26 16.36 -7.50
N ARG A 387 -3.91 16.85 -6.43
CA ARG A 387 -3.54 18.12 -5.80
C ARG A 387 -2.18 18.06 -5.13
N ALA A 388 -1.87 16.95 -4.45
CA ALA A 388 -0.57 16.75 -3.82
C ALA A 388 0.58 16.80 -4.84
N GLU A 389 0.40 16.24 -6.03
CA GLU A 389 1.45 16.27 -7.06
C GLU A 389 1.71 17.66 -7.62
N LYS A 390 0.73 18.58 -7.55
CA LYS A 390 0.89 19.98 -7.98
C LYS A 390 1.42 20.89 -6.87
N GLU A 391 1.61 20.37 -5.66
CA GLU A 391 2.01 21.15 -4.49
C GLU A 391 3.54 21.21 -4.33
N VAL A 392 4.07 22.43 -4.18
CA VAL A 392 5.51 22.68 -4.01
C VAL A 392 5.90 22.57 -2.53
N ASN A 393 5.01 22.99 -1.62
CA ASN A 393 5.29 22.92 -0.20
C ASN A 393 5.17 21.48 0.32
N LEU A 394 6.30 20.89 0.70
CA LEU A 394 6.38 19.49 1.16
C LEU A 394 5.43 19.16 2.32
N ARG A 395 5.17 20.10 3.23
CA ARG A 395 4.24 19.88 4.35
C ARG A 395 2.80 19.79 3.85
N VAL A 396 2.42 20.67 2.93
CA VAL A 396 1.08 20.68 2.32
C VAL A 396 0.90 19.48 1.40
N LYS A 397 1.92 19.13 0.61
CA LYS A 397 1.95 17.91 -0.21
C LYS A 397 1.68 16.66 0.63
N ARG A 398 2.42 16.49 1.73
CA ARG A 398 2.20 15.36 2.67
C ARG A 398 0.80 15.37 3.28
N ALA A 399 0.26 16.54 3.64
CA ALA A 399 -1.09 16.63 4.18
C ALA A 399 -2.15 16.18 3.15
N TYR A 400 -2.00 16.55 1.88
CA TYR A 400 -2.87 16.06 0.80
C TYR A 400 -2.72 14.56 0.57
N GLN A 401 -1.49 14.02 0.54
CA GLN A 401 -1.24 12.58 0.39
C GLN A 401 -1.89 11.78 1.52
N ARG A 402 -1.76 12.23 2.78
CA ARG A 402 -2.38 11.58 3.92
C ARG A 402 -3.90 11.62 3.86
N ARG A 403 -4.49 12.78 3.51
CA ARG A 403 -5.94 12.89 3.29
C ARG A 403 -6.43 12.00 2.15
N ALA A 404 -5.66 11.87 1.07
CA ALA A 404 -5.98 10.96 -0.03
C ALA A 404 -6.00 9.49 0.47
N ALA A 405 -4.97 9.09 1.21
CA ALA A 405 -4.87 7.75 1.79
C ALA A 405 -6.04 7.44 2.74
N THR A 406 -6.39 8.37 3.63
CA THR A 406 -7.58 8.22 4.50
C THR A 406 -8.87 8.03 3.71
N ASN A 407 -9.07 8.76 2.61
CA ASN A 407 -10.25 8.59 1.76
C ASN A 407 -10.26 7.21 1.06
N PHE A 408 -9.11 6.72 0.58
CA PHE A 408 -9.03 5.36 0.04
C PHE A 408 -9.32 4.29 1.11
N THR A 409 -8.87 4.48 2.36
CA THR A 409 -9.22 3.60 3.49
C THR A 409 -10.73 3.62 3.76
N LEU A 410 -11.35 4.80 3.79
CA LEU A 410 -12.80 4.93 3.98
C LEU A 410 -13.60 4.27 2.85
N ALA A 411 -13.11 4.34 1.62
CA ALA A 411 -13.66 3.61 0.48
C ALA A 411 -13.48 2.08 0.65
N ALA A 412 -12.28 1.64 1.04
CA ALA A 412 -11.95 0.22 1.22
C ALA A 412 -12.78 -0.44 2.33
N HIS A 413 -13.03 0.24 3.45
CA HIS A 413 -13.91 -0.32 4.50
C HIS A 413 -15.38 -0.41 4.09
N ARG A 414 -15.83 0.43 3.15
CA ARG A 414 -17.20 0.40 2.62
C ARG A 414 -17.37 -0.59 1.47
N ASN A 415 -16.31 -0.86 0.72
CA ASN A 415 -16.25 -1.86 -0.34
C ASN A 415 -14.97 -2.69 -0.23
N PRO A 416 -14.92 -3.67 0.70
CA PRO A 416 -13.69 -4.39 1.05
C PRO A 416 -13.31 -5.39 -0.04
N THR A 417 -12.23 -5.09 -0.78
CA THR A 417 -11.63 -5.96 -1.79
C THR A 417 -10.11 -5.84 -1.72
N ALA A 418 -9.36 -6.82 -2.25
CA ALA A 418 -7.91 -6.67 -2.37
C ALA A 418 -7.51 -5.39 -3.12
N LEU A 419 -8.24 -5.02 -4.18
CA LEU A 419 -7.93 -3.82 -4.97
C LEU A 419 -8.14 -2.52 -4.18
N THR A 420 -9.23 -2.41 -3.42
CA THR A 420 -9.51 -1.18 -2.64
C THR A 420 -8.52 -1.00 -1.49
N PHE A 421 -8.14 -2.08 -0.81
CA PHE A 421 -7.07 -2.03 0.21
C PHE A 421 -5.67 -1.83 -0.40
N TYR A 422 -5.38 -2.39 -1.57
CA TYR A 422 -4.13 -2.13 -2.29
C TYR A 422 -3.98 -0.65 -2.66
N ARG A 423 -5.06 0.01 -3.09
CA ARG A 423 -5.09 1.45 -3.38
C ARG A 423 -4.83 2.28 -2.12
N ALA A 424 -5.45 1.91 -0.99
CA ALA A 424 -5.18 2.55 0.30
C ALA A 424 -3.70 2.37 0.72
N ALA A 425 -3.16 1.16 0.58
CA ALA A 425 -1.77 0.84 0.88
C ALA A 425 -0.80 1.69 0.03
N THR A 426 -1.03 1.74 -1.28
CA THR A 426 -0.26 2.55 -2.23
C THR A 426 -0.28 4.03 -1.84
N ALA A 427 -1.44 4.55 -1.43
CA ALA A 427 -1.58 5.94 -1.03
C ALA A 427 -0.85 6.26 0.29
N TYR A 428 -0.94 5.40 1.31
CA TYR A 428 -0.16 5.56 2.55
C TYR A 428 1.34 5.41 2.29
N HIS A 429 1.74 4.49 1.42
CA HIS A 429 3.14 4.28 1.05
C HIS A 429 3.72 5.51 0.33
N ARG A 430 2.90 6.25 -0.44
CA ARG A 430 3.26 7.56 -1.00
C ARG A 430 3.28 8.68 0.04
N ALA A 431 2.36 8.65 1.01
CA ALA A 431 2.33 9.63 2.10
C ALA A 431 3.52 9.48 3.07
N GLY A 432 4.18 8.31 3.06
CA GLY A 432 5.24 7.95 4.01
C GLY A 432 4.72 7.35 5.31
N ASP A 433 3.43 7.04 5.39
CA ASP A 433 2.77 6.41 6.54
C ASP A 433 2.93 4.88 6.42
N LYS A 434 4.15 4.41 6.73
CA LYS A 434 4.63 3.06 6.39
C LYS A 434 3.90 1.94 7.10
N LEU A 435 3.50 2.14 8.37
CA LEU A 435 2.81 1.10 9.14
C LEU A 435 1.38 0.91 8.62
N GLU A 436 0.69 2.00 8.32
CA GLU A 436 -0.64 2.02 7.72
C GLU A 436 -0.61 1.40 6.32
N ALA A 437 0.46 1.64 5.55
CA ALA A 437 0.68 1.01 4.26
C ALA A 437 0.86 -0.51 4.39
N LEU A 438 1.76 -0.97 5.27
CA LEU A 438 1.96 -2.41 5.53
C LEU A 438 0.67 -3.10 5.94
N GLN A 439 -0.06 -2.51 6.90
CA GLN A 439 -1.33 -3.06 7.38
C GLN A 439 -2.35 -3.15 6.24
N SER A 440 -2.41 -2.15 5.36
CA SER A 440 -3.31 -2.15 4.21
C SER A 440 -2.91 -3.19 3.15
N TYR A 441 -1.59 -3.41 2.92
CA TYR A 441 -1.13 -4.52 2.09
C TYR A 441 -1.52 -5.88 2.69
N ASP A 442 -1.35 -6.07 4.00
CA ASP A 442 -1.75 -7.31 4.67
C ASP A 442 -3.26 -7.56 4.59
N TYR A 443 -4.09 -6.51 4.73
CA TYR A 443 -5.53 -6.63 4.49
C TYR A 443 -5.84 -7.02 3.05
N ALA A 444 -5.16 -6.44 2.06
CA ALA A 444 -5.35 -6.78 0.66
C ALA A 444 -4.99 -8.26 0.39
N ILE A 445 -3.88 -8.76 0.95
CA ILE A 445 -3.48 -10.17 0.85
C ILE A 445 -4.51 -11.07 1.52
N LYS A 446 -4.95 -10.73 2.73
CA LYS A 446 -5.90 -11.53 3.52
C LYS A 446 -7.27 -11.65 2.84
N LEU A 447 -7.75 -10.59 2.19
CA LEU A 447 -9.02 -10.61 1.46
C LEU A 447 -8.95 -11.49 0.20
N GLY A 448 -7.77 -11.67 -0.37
CA GLY A 448 -7.59 -12.36 -1.65
C GLY A 448 -8.13 -11.56 -2.83
N GLY A 449 -7.71 -11.92 -4.03
CA GLY A 449 -8.14 -11.25 -5.26
C GLY A 449 -7.45 -11.83 -6.49
N PRO A 450 -7.72 -11.26 -7.68
CA PRO A 450 -7.11 -11.72 -8.92
C PRO A 450 -5.59 -11.76 -8.81
N ARG A 451 -4.94 -12.80 -9.38
CA ARG A 451 -3.48 -12.99 -9.34
C ARG A 451 -2.71 -11.72 -9.71
N ALA A 452 -3.16 -11.02 -10.76
CA ALA A 452 -2.54 -9.78 -11.21
C ALA A 452 -2.49 -8.69 -10.12
N ILE A 453 -3.54 -8.57 -9.30
CA ILE A 453 -3.58 -7.63 -8.17
C ILE A 453 -2.68 -8.11 -7.03
N LEU A 454 -2.78 -9.38 -6.64
CA LEU A 454 -1.96 -9.92 -5.55
C LEU A 454 -0.45 -9.85 -5.86
N ASN A 455 -0.06 -10.08 -7.13
CA ASN A 455 1.31 -9.89 -7.58
C ASN A 455 1.83 -8.46 -7.33
N GLN A 456 1.01 -7.45 -7.62
CA GLN A 456 1.36 -6.04 -7.38
C GLN A 456 1.42 -5.73 -5.88
N VAL A 457 0.46 -6.24 -5.11
CA VAL A 457 0.42 -6.10 -3.65
C VAL A 457 1.70 -6.64 -3.01
N PHE A 458 2.12 -7.86 -3.36
CA PHE A 458 3.36 -8.44 -2.83
C PHE A 458 4.61 -7.67 -3.29
N ALA A 459 4.66 -7.23 -4.55
CA ALA A 459 5.80 -6.47 -5.08
C ALA A 459 6.00 -5.12 -4.35
N ASP A 460 4.92 -4.39 -4.12
CA ASP A 460 4.98 -3.10 -3.44
C ASP A 460 5.15 -3.24 -1.92
N LYS A 461 4.59 -4.29 -1.32
CA LYS A 461 4.86 -4.66 0.06
C LYS A 461 6.34 -4.98 0.26
N ALA A 462 6.95 -5.77 -0.61
CA ALA A 462 8.37 -6.09 -0.53
C ALA A 462 9.26 -4.85 -0.62
N ALA A 463 8.92 -3.90 -1.52
CA ALA A 463 9.62 -2.63 -1.61
C ALA A 463 9.55 -1.87 -0.27
N LEU A 464 8.36 -1.80 0.34
CA LEU A 464 8.18 -1.17 1.65
C LEU A 464 8.94 -1.88 2.77
N GLU A 465 8.95 -3.22 2.79
CA GLU A 465 9.71 -4.03 3.74
C GLU A 465 11.22 -3.70 3.69
N ILE A 466 11.79 -3.51 2.50
CA ILE A 466 13.18 -3.04 2.36
C ILE A 466 13.35 -1.62 2.92
N GLU A 467 12.42 -0.70 2.59
CA GLU A 467 12.46 0.69 3.06
C GLU A 467 12.36 0.86 4.59
N ILE A 468 11.84 -0.14 5.32
CA ILE A 468 11.78 -0.17 6.79
C ILE A 468 12.84 -1.09 7.41
N GLY A 469 13.72 -1.69 6.60
CA GLY A 469 14.83 -2.50 7.08
C GLY A 469 14.47 -3.94 7.42
N GLN A 470 13.53 -4.53 6.68
CA GLN A 470 13.08 -5.93 6.78
C GLN A 470 13.39 -6.72 5.49
N PRO A 471 14.68 -6.88 5.10
CA PRO A 471 15.06 -7.54 3.85
C PRO A 471 14.66 -9.02 3.76
N GLU A 472 14.59 -9.74 4.88
CA GLU A 472 14.17 -11.16 4.87
C GLU A 472 12.67 -11.31 4.60
N ASP A 473 11.85 -10.43 5.18
CA ASP A 473 10.42 -10.40 4.90
C ASP A 473 10.17 -9.98 3.45
N ALA A 474 10.96 -9.03 2.93
CA ALA A 474 10.92 -8.66 1.52
C ALA A 474 11.20 -9.82 0.58
N LEU A 475 12.20 -10.68 0.86
CA LEU A 475 12.45 -11.88 0.05
C LEU A 475 11.28 -12.87 0.10
N ARG A 476 10.63 -13.00 1.25
CA ARG A 476 9.43 -13.82 1.40
C ARG A 476 8.27 -13.24 0.59
N SER A 477 8.02 -11.93 0.65
CA SER A 477 6.99 -11.28 -0.16
C SER A 477 7.28 -11.42 -1.66
N ILE A 478 8.53 -11.25 -2.08
CA ILE A 478 8.96 -11.40 -3.48
C ILE A 478 8.67 -12.81 -4.00
N SER A 479 8.83 -13.87 -3.18
CA SER A 479 8.59 -15.25 -3.63
C SER A 479 7.14 -15.55 -3.98
N PHE A 480 6.19 -14.74 -3.52
CA PHE A 480 4.77 -14.82 -3.84
C PHE A 480 4.34 -13.96 -5.04
N SER A 481 5.28 -13.30 -5.71
CA SER A 481 5.01 -12.39 -6.83
C SER A 481 5.74 -12.81 -8.10
N ASP A 482 5.14 -12.48 -9.25
CA ASP A 482 5.77 -12.76 -10.55
C ASP A 482 7.07 -11.96 -10.76
N ARG A 483 7.89 -12.42 -11.72
CA ARG A 483 9.17 -11.81 -12.10
C ARG A 483 8.97 -10.47 -12.83
N SER A 484 8.67 -9.43 -12.08
CA SER A 484 8.63 -8.04 -12.55
C SER A 484 10.02 -7.39 -12.48
N TYR A 485 10.21 -6.29 -13.21
CA TYR A 485 11.44 -5.48 -13.10
C TYR A 485 11.67 -4.99 -11.66
N GLN A 486 10.62 -4.48 -10.99
CA GLN A 486 10.70 -4.04 -9.58
C GLN A 486 11.18 -5.15 -8.67
N ASN A 487 10.56 -6.33 -8.74
CA ASN A 487 10.93 -7.47 -7.89
C ASN A 487 12.35 -7.94 -8.18
N THR A 488 12.76 -7.95 -9.44
CA THR A 488 14.12 -8.36 -9.84
C THR A 488 15.17 -7.40 -9.28
N MET A 489 14.96 -6.09 -9.43
CA MET A 489 15.83 -5.06 -8.87
C MET A 489 15.90 -5.13 -7.34
N ASN A 490 14.74 -5.23 -6.68
CA ASN A 490 14.67 -5.28 -5.21
C ASN A 490 15.26 -6.56 -4.65
N ARG A 491 15.11 -7.71 -5.33
CA ARG A 491 15.77 -8.97 -4.96
C ARG A 491 17.28 -8.85 -5.07
N ALA A 492 17.79 -8.27 -6.17
CA ALA A 492 19.22 -8.02 -6.34
C ALA A 492 19.77 -7.10 -5.23
N LEU A 493 19.03 -6.04 -4.89
CA LEU A 493 19.37 -5.15 -3.78
C LEU A 493 19.45 -5.92 -2.46
N VAL A 494 18.46 -6.76 -2.13
CA VAL A 494 18.52 -7.55 -0.89
C VAL A 494 19.74 -8.48 -0.88
N TYR A 495 20.09 -9.12 -2.00
CA TYR A 495 21.30 -9.95 -2.09
C TYR A 495 22.57 -9.13 -1.84
N LEU A 496 22.64 -7.91 -2.38
CA LEU A 496 23.75 -6.99 -2.13
C LEU A 496 23.84 -6.60 -0.65
N LEU A 497 22.71 -6.30 0.00
CA LEU A 497 22.66 -5.96 1.43
C LEU A 497 23.04 -7.14 2.34
N LYS A 498 22.80 -8.38 1.89
CA LYS A 498 23.21 -9.61 2.57
C LYS A 498 24.67 -10.02 2.26
N ASN A 499 25.47 -9.11 1.69
CA ASN A 499 26.86 -9.33 1.34
C ASN A 499 27.07 -10.52 0.36
N ASN A 500 26.14 -10.71 -0.58
CA ASN A 500 26.25 -11.65 -1.69
C ASN A 500 26.37 -10.90 -3.03
N PRO A 501 27.54 -10.30 -3.33
CA PRO A 501 27.75 -9.47 -4.52
C PRO A 501 27.60 -10.24 -5.83
N ASP A 502 28.07 -11.49 -5.90
CA ASP A 502 28.01 -12.31 -7.14
C ASP A 502 26.56 -12.67 -7.49
N GLY A 503 25.78 -13.09 -6.50
CA GLY A 503 24.34 -13.36 -6.69
C GLY A 503 23.57 -12.09 -7.05
N ALA A 504 23.90 -10.95 -6.42
CA ALA A 504 23.30 -9.66 -6.77
C ALA A 504 23.62 -9.25 -8.21
N ALA A 505 24.87 -9.39 -8.65
CA ALA A 505 25.29 -9.03 -10.01
C ALA A 505 24.53 -9.82 -11.08
N ALA A 506 24.38 -11.13 -10.89
CA ALA A 506 23.60 -11.98 -11.79
C ALA A 506 22.14 -11.50 -11.90
N ILE A 507 21.49 -11.18 -10.76
CA ILE A 507 20.09 -10.71 -10.76
C ILE A 507 19.97 -9.30 -11.36
N TYR A 508 20.94 -8.40 -11.17
CA TYR A 508 20.93 -7.10 -11.86
C TYR A 508 21.10 -7.25 -13.37
N GLN A 509 21.93 -8.19 -13.83
CA GLN A 509 22.02 -8.52 -15.25
C GLN A 509 20.69 -9.06 -15.79
N GLU A 510 19.97 -9.87 -15.01
CA GLU A 510 18.60 -10.27 -15.35
C GLU A 510 17.67 -9.05 -15.47
N ALA A 511 17.75 -8.08 -14.56
CA ALA A 511 16.95 -6.85 -14.64
C ALA A 511 17.24 -6.05 -15.91
N LEU A 512 18.49 -6.05 -16.38
CA LEU A 512 18.88 -5.45 -17.66
C LEU A 512 18.33 -6.20 -18.88
N THR A 513 17.98 -7.48 -18.77
CA THR A 513 17.25 -8.16 -19.87
C THR A 513 15.80 -7.66 -19.98
N LEU A 514 15.19 -7.27 -18.85
CA LEU A 514 13.86 -6.66 -18.80
C LEU A 514 13.90 -5.18 -19.22
N LYS A 515 14.96 -4.44 -18.86
CA LYS A 515 15.18 -3.03 -19.21
C LYS A 515 16.66 -2.77 -19.58
N PRO A 516 17.06 -2.91 -20.85
CA PRO A 516 18.47 -2.82 -21.26
C PRO A 516 19.16 -1.47 -21.02
N ASN A 517 18.40 -0.38 -20.95
CA ASN A 517 18.92 0.99 -20.78
C ASN A 517 18.57 1.56 -19.40
N ASP A 518 18.63 0.74 -18.36
CA ASP A 518 18.35 1.17 -16.99
C ASP A 518 19.60 1.69 -16.27
N ALA A 519 19.67 3.00 -16.06
CA ALA A 519 20.79 3.66 -15.39
C ALA A 519 21.01 3.14 -13.97
N LEU A 520 19.92 2.85 -13.24
CA LEU A 520 19.98 2.40 -11.85
C LEU A 520 20.60 1.00 -11.74
N ALA A 521 20.21 0.03 -12.57
CA ALA A 521 20.83 -1.29 -12.59
C ALA A 521 22.34 -1.22 -12.87
N TYR A 522 22.77 -0.39 -13.83
CA TYR A 522 24.21 -0.17 -14.07
C TYR A 522 24.91 0.48 -12.88
N TYR A 523 24.27 1.44 -12.21
CA TYR A 523 24.84 2.04 -11.00
C TYR A 523 25.00 1.02 -9.87
N CYS A 524 24.02 0.14 -9.65
CA CYS A 524 24.12 -0.94 -8.68
C CYS A 524 25.24 -1.95 -9.01
N LEU A 525 25.44 -2.27 -10.30
CA LEU A 525 26.58 -3.09 -10.73
C LEU A 525 27.93 -2.41 -10.47
N ALA A 526 28.00 -1.08 -10.63
CA ALA A 526 29.20 -0.33 -10.26
C ALA A 526 29.47 -0.38 -8.75
N ILE A 527 28.43 -0.28 -7.90
CA ILE A 527 28.58 -0.46 -6.44
C ILE A 527 29.13 -1.85 -6.12
N ILE A 528 28.58 -2.90 -6.76
CA ILE A 528 29.07 -4.27 -6.57
C ILE A 528 30.56 -4.37 -6.92
N ALA A 529 30.96 -3.84 -8.07
CA ALA A 529 32.36 -3.83 -8.49
C ALA A 529 33.26 -3.03 -7.53
N ALA A 530 32.76 -1.93 -6.96
CA ALA A 530 33.49 -1.15 -5.96
C ALA A 530 33.73 -1.95 -4.67
N ARG A 531 32.70 -2.68 -4.18
CA ARG A 531 32.81 -3.59 -3.03
C ARG A 531 33.77 -4.76 -3.31
N GLN A 532 33.89 -5.19 -4.56
CA GLN A 532 34.84 -6.21 -5.02
C GLN A 532 36.25 -5.65 -5.33
N GLN A 533 36.47 -4.35 -5.17
CA GLN A 533 37.73 -3.67 -5.51
C GLN A 533 38.16 -3.82 -6.99
N ASP A 534 37.19 -3.85 -7.91
CA ASP A 534 37.43 -3.91 -9.36
C ASP A 534 37.18 -2.53 -10.03
N PRO A 535 38.21 -1.66 -10.09
CA PRO A 535 38.05 -0.32 -10.65
C PRO A 535 37.74 -0.30 -12.16
N ALA A 536 38.12 -1.34 -12.90
CA ALA A 536 37.85 -1.42 -14.34
C ALA A 536 36.37 -1.63 -14.59
N THR A 537 35.75 -2.57 -13.87
CA THR A 537 34.32 -2.84 -13.95
C THR A 537 33.48 -1.70 -13.36
N VAL A 538 33.95 -1.03 -12.29
CA VAL A 538 33.36 0.22 -11.80
C VAL A 538 33.29 1.25 -12.93
N GLY A 539 34.41 1.52 -13.60
CA GLY A 539 34.47 2.50 -14.69
C GLY A 539 33.53 2.16 -15.85
N LEU A 540 33.42 0.88 -16.21
CA LEU A 540 32.52 0.40 -17.26
C LEU A 540 31.04 0.68 -16.94
N HIS A 541 30.57 0.19 -15.79
CA HIS A 541 29.16 0.27 -15.42
C HIS A 541 28.76 1.69 -14.98
N LEU A 542 29.62 2.39 -14.23
CA LEU A 542 29.34 3.76 -13.82
C LEU A 542 29.25 4.70 -15.03
N ARG A 543 30.13 4.54 -16.04
CA ARG A 543 30.05 5.33 -17.27
C ARG A 543 28.72 5.12 -17.97
N ARG A 544 28.25 3.87 -18.04
CA ARG A 544 26.96 3.56 -18.65
C ARG A 544 25.79 4.18 -17.87
N ALA A 545 25.83 4.11 -16.54
CA ALA A 545 24.83 4.77 -15.69
C ALA A 545 24.79 6.29 -15.92
N VAL A 546 25.95 6.96 -15.95
CA VAL A 546 26.07 8.41 -16.18
C VAL A 546 25.64 8.84 -17.59
N GLN A 547 25.93 8.01 -18.61
CA GLN A 547 25.47 8.26 -19.98
C GLN A 547 23.93 8.20 -20.09
N LEU A 548 23.29 7.30 -19.36
CA LEU A 548 21.85 7.13 -19.36
C LEU A 548 21.14 8.16 -18.47
N ASP A 549 21.72 8.50 -17.32
CA ASP A 549 21.27 9.54 -16.41
C ASP A 549 22.46 10.24 -15.74
N ARG A 550 22.68 11.50 -16.14
CA ARG A 550 23.78 12.36 -15.67
C ARG A 550 23.74 12.60 -14.15
N SER A 551 22.59 12.45 -13.48
CA SER A 551 22.49 12.64 -12.04
C SER A 551 23.34 11.65 -11.23
N PHE A 552 23.63 10.48 -11.80
CA PHE A 552 24.50 9.48 -11.18
C PHE A 552 25.96 9.94 -11.07
N ALA A 553 26.40 10.93 -11.86
CA ALA A 553 27.75 11.46 -11.73
C ALA A 553 27.92 12.17 -10.37
N GLN A 554 26.99 13.08 -10.05
CA GLN A 554 27.00 13.76 -8.75
C GLN A 554 26.79 12.77 -7.61
N ARG A 555 25.84 11.83 -7.78
CA ARG A 555 25.58 10.80 -6.79
C ARG A 555 26.83 9.97 -6.48
N ALA A 556 27.57 9.52 -7.50
CA ALA A 556 28.77 8.71 -7.33
C ALA A 556 29.89 9.44 -6.58
N VAL A 557 30.02 10.76 -6.76
CA VAL A 557 31.00 11.59 -6.04
C VAL A 557 30.69 11.65 -4.54
N GLU A 558 29.40 11.66 -4.18
CA GLU A 558 28.93 11.73 -2.78
C GLU A 558 28.75 10.35 -2.14
N ASP A 559 28.76 9.29 -2.93
CA ASP A 559 28.53 7.92 -2.48
C ASP A 559 29.81 7.30 -1.89
N LEU A 560 29.72 6.87 -0.64
CA LEU A 560 30.86 6.33 0.10
C LEU A 560 31.31 4.97 -0.43
N GLU A 561 30.47 4.30 -1.22
CA GLU A 561 30.84 3.07 -1.93
C GLU A 561 32.05 3.30 -2.86
N PHE A 562 32.25 4.51 -3.39
CA PHE A 562 33.33 4.84 -4.31
C PHE A 562 34.48 5.63 -3.68
N ARG A 563 34.47 5.84 -2.36
CA ARG A 563 35.42 6.76 -1.70
C ARG A 563 36.89 6.40 -1.96
N ASP A 564 37.20 5.11 -1.99
CA ASP A 564 38.56 4.60 -2.15
C ASP A 564 38.99 4.62 -3.64
N LEU A 565 38.04 4.91 -4.54
CA LEU A 565 38.22 5.05 -5.98
C LEU A 565 38.18 6.50 -6.46
N ALA A 566 37.98 7.48 -5.58
CA ALA A 566 37.77 8.89 -5.96
C ALA A 566 38.91 9.48 -6.83
N ALA A 567 40.15 9.02 -6.63
CA ALA A 567 41.32 9.44 -7.41
C ALA A 567 41.66 8.47 -8.57
N ASN A 568 40.93 7.37 -8.72
CA ASN A 568 41.19 6.37 -9.75
C ASN A 568 40.79 6.91 -11.14
N LYS A 569 41.67 6.72 -12.14
CA LYS A 569 41.44 7.19 -13.51
C LYS A 569 40.14 6.65 -14.12
N ALA A 570 39.84 5.36 -13.94
CA ALA A 570 38.65 4.74 -14.50
C ALA A 570 37.36 5.33 -13.90
N PHE A 571 37.38 5.65 -12.60
CA PHE A 571 36.29 6.32 -11.91
C PHE A 571 36.12 7.76 -12.43
N VAL A 572 37.19 8.56 -12.44
CA VAL A 572 37.15 9.96 -12.89
C VAL A 572 36.70 10.08 -14.35
N GLU A 573 37.13 9.16 -15.23
CA GLU A 573 36.70 9.14 -16.63
C GLU A 573 35.25 8.69 -16.81
N ALA A 574 34.72 7.85 -15.92
CA ALA A 574 33.33 7.41 -15.96
C ALA A 574 32.33 8.53 -15.61
N LEU A 575 32.78 9.58 -14.90
CA LEU A 575 31.96 10.73 -14.52
C LEU A 575 31.84 11.80 -15.62
N LYS A 576 32.67 11.73 -16.66
CA LYS A 576 32.67 12.66 -17.81
C LYS A 576 31.57 12.29 -18.79
#